data_AF-A0A7C2APH9-F1
#
_entry.id   AF-A0A7C2APH9-F1
#
_cell.length_a   1.000
_cell.length_b   1.000
_cell.length_c   1.000
_cell.angle_alpha   90.00
_cell.angle_beta   90.00
_cell.angle_gamma   90.00
#
_symmetry.space_group_name_H-M   'P 1'
#
loop_
_entity.id
_entity.type
_entity.pdbx_description
1 polymer ?
#
loop_
_entity_poly.entity_id
_entity_poly.type
_entity_poly.pdbx_seq_one_letter_code
_entity_poly.pdbx_strand_id
1 'polypeptide(L)'
;MTVTKKELEELVSWVRSSSRRVRVRFRGYRYTVVIGRYVEAADPSGRIVPWITAFGSRAPHDVLSTLPVEEVLVEEGGVFRTFASVEELLAYAGIKRART
;
A
#
# COMPACT_ATOMS: atom_id res chain seq x y z
N MET A 1 7.37 7.85 8.77
CA MET A 1 6.05 7.56 9.40
C MET A 1 5.99 6.07 9.70
N THR A 2 5.39 5.67 10.83
CA THR A 2 5.09 4.26 11.11
C THR A 2 3.65 3.96 10.72
N VAL A 3 3.46 2.92 9.90
CA VAL A 3 2.16 2.30 9.58
C VAL A 3 1.99 1.10 10.49
N THR A 4 0.92 1.09 11.27
CA THR A 4 0.58 -0.02 12.16
C THR A 4 -0.14 -1.14 11.40
N LYS A 5 -0.11 -2.35 11.97
CA LYS A 5 -0.91 -3.48 11.46
C LYS A 5 -2.41 -3.12 11.38
N LYS A 6 -2.94 -2.42 12.38
CA LYS A 6 -4.34 -2.00 12.42
C LYS A 6 -4.70 -1.04 11.28
N GLU A 7 -3.87 -0.03 11.04
CA GLU A 7 -4.08 0.91 9.92
C GLU A 7 -4.03 0.19 8.57
N LEU A 8 -3.14 -0.79 8.42
CA LEU A 8 -3.11 -1.62 7.21
C LEU A 8 -4.40 -2.47 7.06
N GLU A 9 -4.91 -3.07 8.14
CA GLU A 9 -6.17 -3.83 8.12
C GLU A 9 -7.38 -2.93 7.77
N GLU A 10 -7.44 -1.72 8.33
CA GLU A 10 -8.45 -0.72 7.99
C GLU A 10 -8.33 -0.28 6.54
N LEU A 11 -7.10 -0.08 6.03
CA LEU A 11 -6.86 0.26 4.63
C LEU A 11 -7.31 -0.87 3.69
N VAL A 12 -6.99 -2.14 4.00
CA VAL A 12 -7.48 -3.30 3.23
C VAL A 12 -9.01 -3.35 3.24
N SER A 13 -9.66 -3.08 4.38
CA SER A 13 -11.12 -3.01 4.48
C SER A 13 -11.70 -1.90 3.60
N TRP A 14 -11.11 -0.71 3.66
CA TRP A 14 -11.49 0.44 2.85
C TRP A 14 -11.30 0.19 1.34
N VAL A 15 -10.24 -0.50 0.94
CA VAL A 15 -10.02 -0.88 -0.46
C VAL A 15 -11.12 -1.85 -0.93
N ARG A 16 -11.47 -2.82 -0.10
CA ARG A 16 -12.45 -3.88 -0.42
C ARG A 16 -13.89 -3.39 -0.50
N SER A 17 -14.26 -2.32 0.22
CA SER A 17 -15.64 -1.84 0.25
C SER A 17 -16.13 -1.22 -1.06
N SER A 18 -15.23 -1.03 -2.03
CA SER A 18 -15.43 -0.09 -3.13
C SER A 18 -14.67 -0.46 -4.41
N SER A 19 -14.23 -1.72 -4.53
CA SER A 19 -13.43 -2.22 -5.67
C SER A 19 -12.22 -1.33 -6.02
N ARG A 20 -11.58 -0.74 -5.00
CA ARG A 20 -10.38 0.08 -5.20
C ARG A 20 -9.17 -0.82 -5.42
N ARG A 21 -8.11 -0.27 -6.00
CA ARG A 21 -6.79 -0.89 -6.01
C ARG A 21 -5.73 0.15 -5.70
N VAL A 22 -4.88 -0.13 -4.73
CA VAL A 22 -3.75 0.73 -4.36
C VAL A 22 -2.45 0.09 -4.80
N ARG A 23 -1.54 0.87 -5.36
CA ARG A 23 -0.17 0.47 -5.70
C ARG A 23 0.79 1.43 -5.01
N VAL A 24 1.72 0.92 -4.21
CA VAL A 24 2.76 1.70 -3.53
C VAL A 24 4.11 1.33 -4.12
N ARG A 25 4.70 2.29 -4.83
CA ARG A 25 6.05 2.19 -5.41
C ARG A 25 7.06 2.80 -4.45
N PHE A 26 8.26 2.23 -4.41
CA PHE A 26 9.32 2.67 -3.52
C PHE A 26 10.57 3.05 -4.31
N ARG A 27 11.23 4.12 -3.88
CA ARG A 27 12.41 4.67 -4.54
C ARG A 27 13.55 3.65 -4.49
N GLY A 28 14.11 3.31 -5.66
CA GLY A 28 15.22 2.37 -5.78
C GLY A 28 14.86 0.90 -5.51
N TYR A 29 13.56 0.57 -5.44
CA TYR A 29 13.08 -0.79 -5.21
C TYR A 29 12.31 -1.31 -6.43
N ARG A 30 12.62 -2.56 -6.83
CA ARG A 30 12.04 -3.18 -8.02
C ARG A 30 10.55 -3.55 -7.86
N TYR A 31 10.13 -3.83 -6.64
CA TYR A 31 8.81 -4.40 -6.37
C TYR A 31 7.84 -3.35 -5.82
N THR A 32 6.57 -3.53 -6.15
CA THR A 32 5.46 -2.68 -5.71
C THR A 32 4.61 -3.43 -4.70
N VAL A 33 4.15 -2.75 -3.64
CA VAL A 33 3.07 -3.30 -2.79
C VAL A 33 1.73 -2.98 -3.44
N VAL A 34 0.92 -4.01 -3.63
CA VAL A 34 -0.44 -3.89 -4.15
C VAL A 34 -1.43 -4.20 -3.04
N ILE A 35 -2.37 -3.30 -2.79
CA ILE A 35 -3.46 -3.51 -1.83
C ILE A 35 -4.76 -3.55 -2.62
N GLY A 36 -5.36 -4.74 -2.64
CA GLY A 36 -6.66 -5.02 -3.26
C GLY A 36 -7.52 -5.84 -2.29
N ARG A 37 -7.97 -7.02 -2.73
CA ARG A 37 -8.59 -8.01 -1.84
C ARG A 37 -7.59 -8.53 -0.80
N TYR A 38 -6.32 -8.64 -1.18
CA TYR A 38 -5.20 -9.05 -0.36
C TYR A 38 -4.07 -8.03 -0.51
N VAL A 39 -3.07 -8.13 0.36
CA VAL A 39 -1.81 -7.39 0.20
C VAL A 39 -0.83 -8.30 -0.54
N GLU A 40 -0.41 -7.86 -1.71
CA GLU A 40 0.40 -8.64 -2.65
C GLU A 40 1.66 -7.86 -3.03
N ALA A 41 2.65 -8.57 -3.56
CA ALA A 41 3.81 -7.97 -4.20
C ALA A 41 3.68 -8.09 -5.71
N ALA A 42 4.07 -7.05 -6.45
CA ALA A 42 4.12 -7.06 -7.91
C ALA A 42 5.51 -6.68 -8.44
N ASP A 43 5.91 -7.31 -9.54
CA ASP A 43 7.10 -6.95 -10.30
C ASP A 43 6.86 -5.71 -11.20
N PRO A 44 7.89 -5.19 -11.91
CA PRO A 44 7.73 -4.03 -12.79
C PRO A 44 6.76 -4.24 -13.96
N SER A 45 6.47 -5.50 -14.33
CA SER A 45 5.47 -5.83 -15.36
C SER A 45 4.06 -5.91 -14.78
N GLY A 46 3.88 -5.65 -13.49
CA GLY A 46 2.61 -5.74 -12.78
C GLY A 46 2.19 -7.17 -12.43
N ARG A 47 3.07 -8.16 -12.61
CA ARG A 47 2.77 -9.56 -12.27
C ARG A 47 2.88 -9.76 -10.77
N ILE A 48 1.91 -10.44 -10.18
CA ILE A 48 1.97 -10.83 -8.77
C ILE A 48 3.08 -11.86 -8.59
N VAL A 49 3.95 -11.59 -7.61
CA VAL A 49 5.08 -12.45 -7.25
C VAL A 49 5.00 -12.85 -5.78
N PRO A 50 5.64 -13.94 -5.35
CA PRO A 50 5.68 -14.31 -3.94
C PRO A 50 6.23 -13.18 -3.07
N TRP A 51 5.55 -12.89 -1.96
CA TRP A 51 5.95 -11.83 -1.04
C TRP A 51 7.39 -12.01 -0.52
N ILE A 52 7.73 -13.25 -0.16
CA ILE A 52 9.08 -13.63 0.32
C ILE A 52 10.18 -13.27 -0.69
N THR A 53 9.90 -13.36 -2.00
CA THR A 53 10.83 -12.99 -3.07
C THR A 53 11.00 -11.48 -3.17
N ALA A 54 9.92 -10.72 -2.94
CA ALA A 54 9.92 -9.27 -3.11
C ALA A 54 10.43 -8.50 -1.89
N PHE A 55 9.99 -8.90 -0.70
CA PHE A 55 10.17 -8.15 0.54
C PHE A 55 10.77 -8.96 1.69
N GLY A 56 11.06 -10.25 1.46
CA GLY A 56 11.59 -11.14 2.48
C GLY A 56 10.53 -11.51 3.53
N SER A 57 10.97 -11.69 4.78
CA SER A 57 10.10 -11.99 5.93
C SER A 57 9.41 -10.77 6.52
N ARG A 58 9.66 -9.56 5.99
CA ARG A 58 9.08 -8.31 6.51
C ARG A 58 7.56 -8.32 6.37
N ALA A 59 6.86 -7.88 7.41
CA ALA A 59 5.41 -7.73 7.32
C ALA A 59 5.07 -6.54 6.40
N PRO A 60 3.88 -6.52 5.76
CA PRO A 60 3.55 -5.43 4.84
C PRO A 60 3.50 -4.04 5.47
N HIS A 61 3.05 -3.93 6.73
CA HIS A 61 3.05 -2.65 7.44
C HIS A 61 4.48 -2.16 7.74
N ASP A 62 5.43 -3.07 8.01
CA ASP A 62 6.85 -2.72 8.13
C ASP A 62 7.44 -2.22 6.81
N VAL A 63 7.10 -2.87 5.70
CA VAL A 63 7.53 -2.44 4.36
C VAL A 63 7.04 -1.02 4.06
N LEU A 64 5.74 -0.76 4.30
CA LEU A 64 5.13 0.56 4.11
C LEU A 64 5.70 1.64 5.05
N SER A 65 6.23 1.23 6.21
CA SER A 65 6.84 2.14 7.19
C SER A 65 8.30 2.49 6.88
N THR A 66 9.04 1.53 6.31
CA THR A 66 10.51 1.60 6.25
C THR A 66 11.06 1.95 4.88
N LEU A 67 10.37 1.54 3.81
CA LEU A 67 10.85 1.82 2.46
C LEU A 67 10.46 3.25 2.03
N PRO A 68 11.37 3.98 1.37
CA PRO A 68 11.09 5.33 0.89
C PRO A 68 10.07 5.27 -0.24
N VAL A 69 8.88 5.82 -0.02
CA VAL A 69 7.81 5.87 -1.03
C VAL A 69 8.23 6.79 -2.18
N GLU A 70 8.02 6.31 -3.40
CA GLU A 70 8.15 7.08 -4.64
C GLU A 70 6.79 7.64 -5.06
N GLU A 71 5.77 6.80 -5.04
CA GLU A 71 4.42 7.14 -5.46
C GLU A 71 3.41 6.16 -4.84
N VAL A 72 2.23 6.67 -4.50
CA VAL A 72 1.04 5.86 -4.22
C VAL A 72 -0.01 6.14 -5.28
N LEU A 73 -0.46 5.11 -5.98
CA LEU A 73 -1.53 5.21 -6.98
C LEU A 73 -2.79 4.50 -6.46
N VAL A 74 -3.91 5.20 -6.43
CA VAL A 74 -5.24 4.66 -6.12
C VAL A 74 -6.08 4.65 -7.38
N GLU A 75 -6.62 3.49 -7.72
CA GLU A 75 -7.55 3.26 -8.81
C GLU A 75 -8.96 3.03 -8.24
N GLU A 76 -9.93 3.85 -8.65
CA GLU A 76 -11.31 3.81 -8.18
C GLU A 76 -12.26 4.21 -9.33
N GLY A 77 -13.11 3.28 -9.79
CA GLY A 77 -14.10 3.58 -10.83
C GLY A 77 -13.51 4.07 -12.16
N GLY A 78 -12.30 3.62 -12.52
CA GLY A 78 -11.57 4.06 -13.70
C GLY A 78 -10.84 5.40 -13.55
N VAL A 79 -10.94 6.04 -12.38
CA VAL A 79 -10.19 7.25 -12.04
C VAL A 79 -8.95 6.87 -11.25
N PHE A 80 -7.85 7.53 -11.58
CA PHE A 80 -6.57 7.38 -10.90
C PHE A 80 -6.28 8.61 -10.04
N ARG A 81 -5.83 8.40 -8.80
CA ARG A 81 -5.34 9.43 -7.90
C ARG A 81 -3.95 9.07 -7.40
N THR A 82 -3.06 10.05 -7.38
CA THR A 82 -1.68 9.88 -6.92
C THR A 82 -1.45 10.61 -5.60
N PHE A 83 -0.69 10.00 -4.70
CA PHE A 83 -0.25 10.59 -3.44
C PHE A 83 1.25 10.42 -3.27
N ALA A 84 1.89 11.34 -2.55
CA ALA A 84 3.33 11.30 -2.34
C ALA A 84 3.74 10.34 -1.22
N SER A 85 2.80 9.91 -0.37
CA SER A 85 3.08 9.07 0.79
C SER A 85 1.90 8.17 1.18
N VAL A 86 2.20 7.15 1.99
CA VAL A 86 1.17 6.31 2.64
C VAL A 86 0.36 7.14 3.67
N GLU A 87 0.93 8.21 4.21
CA GLU A 87 0.23 9.09 5.16
C GLU A 87 -0.96 9.80 4.50
N GLU A 88 -0.71 10.37 3.32
CA GLU A 88 -1.73 11.01 2.51
C GLU A 88 -2.82 10.02 2.08
N LEU A 89 -2.44 8.78 1.75
CA LEU A 89 -3.40 7.71 1.47
C LEU A 89 -4.29 7.40 2.67
N LEU A 90 -3.72 7.23 3.86
CA LEU A 90 -4.50 6.94 5.08
C LEU A 90 -5.45 8.11 5.41
N ALA A 91 -4.98 9.35 5.26
CA ALA A 91 -5.80 10.53 5.43
C ALA A 91 -6.96 10.58 4.42
N TYR A 92 -6.69 10.28 3.14
CA TYR A 92 -7.72 10.18 2.10
C TYR A 92 -8.76 9.09 2.40
N ALA A 93 -8.31 7.95 2.93
CA ALA A 93 -9.18 6.85 3.34
C ALA A 93 -9.96 7.14 4.64
N GLY A 94 -9.72 8.28 5.30
CA GLY A 94 -10.35 8.63 6.58
C GLY A 94 -9.85 7.82 7.77
N ILE A 95 -8.70 7.15 7.63
CA ILE A 95 -8.09 6.30 8.66
C ILE A 95 -7.31 7.20 9.61
N LYS A 96 -7.85 7.40 10.82
CA LYS A 96 -7.27 8.28 11.83
C LYS A 96 -6.29 7.51 12.71
N ARG A 97 -5.15 8.14 13.02
CA ARG A 97 -4.26 7.63 14.06
C ARG A 97 -5.00 7.53 15.39
N ALA A 98 -4.80 6.42 16.10
CA ALA A 98 -5.01 6.43 17.53
C ALA A 98 -4.01 7.44 18.11
N ARG A 99 -4.51 8.55 18.67
CA ARG A 99 -3.65 9.44 19.47
C ARG A 99 -3.12 8.58 20.62
N THR A 100 -1.81 8.34 20.61
CA THR A 100 -1.09 7.80 21.77
C THR A 100 -0.61 8.98 22.59
#